data_AF-A0AAU6KVJ7-F1
#
_entry.id   AF-A0AAU6KVJ7-F1
#
_cell.length_a   1.000
_cell.length_b   1.000
_cell.length_c   1.000
_cell.angle_alpha   90.00
_cell.angle_beta   90.00
_cell.angle_gamma   90.00
#
_symmetry.space_group_name_H-M   'P 1'
#
loop_
_entity.id
_entity.type
_entity.pdbx_description
1 polymer ?
#
loop_
_entity_poly.entity_id
_entity_poly.type
_entity_poly.pdbx_seq_one_letter_code
_entity_poly.pdbx_strand_id
1 'polypeptide(L)'
;MRWSGLKAWQDGRQTDFGGRTGDGWYYKIGTEIEQGSVVTVSVAPEARQRASLGYGQEEGYTPAAEVTFNACPDSDTAYFGGFFVSGDGRFCLPLDVRVGKAALQRIVISLFSSGCQA
;
A
#
# COMPACT_ATOMS: atom_id res chain seq x y z
N MET A 1 9.80 -0.67 -7.34
CA MET A 1 9.01 -0.05 -6.23
C MET A 1 9.51 -0.60 -4.91
N ARG A 2 9.66 0.24 -3.90
CA ARG A 2 10.03 -0.13 -2.53
C ARG A 2 9.04 0.49 -1.54
N TRP A 3 8.55 -0.31 -0.58
CA TRP A 3 7.78 0.19 0.56
C TRP A 3 8.69 0.31 1.78
N SER A 4 9.32 1.46 1.92
CA SER A 4 10.19 1.74 3.06
C SER A 4 9.39 1.74 4.36
N GLY A 5 9.86 0.98 5.35
CA GLY A 5 9.19 0.82 6.65
C GLY A 5 8.28 -0.39 6.76
N LEU A 6 8.03 -1.14 5.67
CA LEU A 6 7.14 -2.31 5.73
C LEU A 6 7.65 -3.40 6.68
N LYS A 7 8.98 -3.56 6.78
CA LYS A 7 9.60 -4.49 7.73
C LYS A 7 9.23 -4.15 9.18
N ALA A 8 9.08 -2.86 9.52
CA ALA A 8 8.73 -2.43 10.87
C ALA A 8 7.27 -2.79 11.25
N TRP A 9 6.42 -3.10 10.27
CA TRP A 9 5.04 -3.53 10.53
C TRP A 9 4.95 -4.99 10.98
N GLN A 10 6.00 -5.80 10.81
CA GLN A 10 5.95 -7.21 11.22
C GLN A 10 5.78 -7.34 12.75
N ASP A 11 6.59 -6.63 13.52
CA ASP A 11 6.58 -6.69 14.99
C ASP A 11 6.01 -5.43 15.65
N GLY A 12 5.62 -4.44 14.83
CA GLY A 12 5.12 -3.15 15.29
C GLY A 12 3.70 -3.21 15.86
N ARG A 13 3.33 -2.21 16.67
CA ARG A 13 1.93 -2.03 17.07
C ARG A 13 1.23 -1.16 16.04
N GLN A 14 0.00 -1.53 15.69
CA GLN A 14 -0.85 -0.79 14.74
C GLN A 14 -0.94 0.73 15.03
N THR A 15 -0.98 1.11 16.32
CA THR A 15 -1.04 2.51 16.77
C THR A 15 0.21 3.32 16.50
N ASP A 16 1.35 2.68 16.25
CA ASP A 16 2.61 3.37 16.00
C ASP A 16 2.75 3.78 14.52
N PHE A 17 1.90 3.24 13.65
CA PHE A 17 2.00 3.41 12.19
C PHE A 17 0.70 3.93 11.54
N GLY A 18 -0.33 4.16 12.33
CA GLY A 18 -1.64 4.54 11.82
C GLY A 18 -2.63 4.90 12.92
N GLY A 19 -3.85 5.18 12.49
CA GLY A 19 -4.97 5.53 13.37
C GLY A 19 -6.21 4.74 13.02
N ARG A 20 -7.12 4.62 13.99
CA ARG A 20 -8.46 4.07 13.73
C ARG A 20 -9.27 5.07 12.90
N THR A 21 -9.94 4.55 11.89
CA THR A 21 -11.01 5.23 11.15
C THR A 21 -12.34 4.57 11.55
N GLY A 22 -13.48 5.15 11.16
CA GLY A 22 -14.81 4.68 11.61
C GLY A 22 -14.97 3.16 11.66
N ASP A 23 -14.64 2.48 10.55
CA ASP A 23 -14.85 1.03 10.40
C ASP A 23 -13.55 0.22 10.34
N GLY A 24 -12.40 0.82 10.70
CA GLY A 24 -11.12 0.13 10.58
C GLY A 24 -9.91 0.98 10.92
N TRP A 25 -8.89 0.88 10.08
CA TRP A 25 -7.58 1.49 10.27
C TRP A 25 -7.08 2.15 8.99
N TYR A 26 -6.30 3.22 9.17
CA TYR A 26 -5.46 3.77 8.12
C TYR A 26 -4.00 3.72 8.57
N TYR A 27 -3.17 2.99 7.82
CA TYR A 27 -1.74 2.86 8.09
C TYR A 27 -0.92 3.61 7.06
N LYS A 28 -0.07 4.52 7.53
CA LYS A 28 0.77 5.35 6.66
C LYS A 28 2.06 4.63 6.31
N ILE A 29 2.39 4.57 5.03
CA ILE A 29 3.67 4.04 4.54
C ILE A 29 4.24 4.91 3.42
N GLY A 30 5.57 5.02 3.41
CA GLY A 30 6.31 5.63 2.31
C GLY A 30 6.53 4.63 1.18
N THR A 31 6.31 5.08 -0.03
CA THR A 31 6.62 4.34 -1.25
C THR A 31 7.69 5.09 -2.02
N GLU A 32 8.70 4.38 -2.49
CA GLU A 32 9.70 4.91 -3.42
C GLU A 32 9.57 4.20 -4.77
N ILE A 33 9.41 5.00 -5.83
CA ILE A 33 9.37 4.53 -7.21
C ILE A 33 10.69 4.90 -7.89
N GLU A 34 11.31 3.90 -8.52
CA GLU A 34 12.55 4.07 -9.24
C GLU A 34 12.40 5.07 -10.39
N GLN A 35 13.40 5.94 -10.58
CA GLN A 35 13.40 6.95 -11.63
C GLN A 35 12.97 6.41 -13.00
N GLY A 36 12.22 7.22 -13.75
CA GLY A 36 11.71 6.90 -15.09
C GLY A 36 10.65 5.79 -15.15
N SER A 37 10.22 5.24 -14.02
CA SER A 37 9.23 4.16 -13.97
C SER A 37 7.80 4.68 -13.81
N VAL A 38 6.86 3.94 -14.41
CA VAL A 38 5.43 4.04 -14.12
C VAL A 38 5.00 2.74 -13.46
N VAL A 39 4.42 2.82 -12.26
CA VAL A 39 4.02 1.64 -11.49
C VAL A 39 2.54 1.74 -11.15
N THR A 40 1.76 0.75 -11.58
CA THR A 40 0.37 0.59 -11.15
C THR A 40 0.32 -0.43 -10.02
N VAL A 41 -0.33 -0.07 -8.91
CA VAL A 41 -0.59 -0.95 -7.78
C VAL A 41 -2.08 -1.03 -7.55
N SER A 42 -2.60 -2.23 -7.39
CA SER A 42 -4.02 -2.47 -7.16
C SER A 42 -4.19 -3.44 -5.99
N VAL A 43 -5.21 -3.23 -5.16
CA VAL A 43 -5.67 -4.27 -4.24
C VAL A 43 -6.30 -5.38 -5.10
N ALA A 44 -5.86 -6.62 -4.88
CA ALA A 44 -6.38 -7.76 -5.62
C ALA A 44 -7.91 -7.86 -5.46
N PRO A 45 -8.67 -8.27 -6.50
CA PRO A 45 -10.12 -8.21 -6.51
C PRO A 45 -10.79 -8.80 -5.25
N GLU A 46 -10.29 -9.93 -4.76
CA GLU A 46 -10.78 -10.64 -3.58
C GLU A 46 -10.63 -9.86 -2.26
N ALA A 47 -9.76 -8.85 -2.22
CA ALA A 47 -9.45 -8.07 -1.04
C ALA A 47 -10.06 -6.66 -1.02
N ARG A 48 -10.69 -6.21 -2.12
CA ARG A 48 -11.19 -4.82 -2.28
C ARG A 48 -12.30 -4.42 -1.32
N GLN A 49 -13.03 -5.39 -0.76
CA GLN A 49 -14.02 -5.13 0.29
C GLN A 49 -13.38 -4.87 1.66
N ARG A 50 -12.12 -5.28 1.85
CA ARG A 50 -11.41 -5.22 3.12
C ARG A 50 -10.29 -4.19 3.13
N ALA A 51 -9.71 -3.88 1.97
CA ALA A 51 -8.61 -2.95 1.87
C ALA A 51 -8.68 -2.05 0.64
N SER A 52 -8.12 -0.86 0.79
CA SER A 52 -7.92 0.10 -0.30
C SER A 52 -6.63 0.89 -0.09
N LEU A 53 -6.15 1.50 -1.17
CA LEU A 53 -4.99 2.39 -1.21
C LEU A 53 -5.44 3.81 -0.85
N GLY A 54 -4.67 4.48 0.00
CA GLY A 54 -4.88 5.88 0.34
C GLY A 54 -3.65 6.70 -0.02
N TYR A 55 -3.47 6.99 -1.30
CA TYR A 55 -2.40 7.85 -1.81
C TYR A 55 -3.04 9.04 -2.52
N GLY A 56 -2.79 10.25 -2.00
CA GLY A 56 -3.30 11.51 -2.53
C GLY A 56 -2.41 12.67 -2.06
N GLN A 57 -2.46 13.80 -2.76
CA GLN A 57 -1.82 15.06 -2.35
C GLN A 57 -2.90 16.15 -2.27
N GLU A 58 -2.72 17.08 -1.33
CA GLU A 58 -3.50 18.32 -1.09
C GLU A 58 -5.00 18.20 -0.73
N GLU A 59 -5.78 17.29 -1.33
CA GLU A 59 -7.26 17.25 -1.19
C GLU A 59 -7.78 16.10 -0.30
N GLY A 60 -6.87 15.29 0.24
CA GLY A 60 -7.17 14.18 1.15
C GLY A 60 -6.83 12.80 0.59
N TYR A 61 -6.77 11.80 1.49
CA TYR A 61 -6.52 10.42 1.12
C TYR A 61 -7.83 9.71 0.79
N THR A 62 -8.27 9.77 -0.47
CA THR A 62 -9.46 9.04 -0.92
C THR A 62 -9.14 7.55 -1.07
N PRO A 63 -9.91 6.64 -0.46
CA PRO A 63 -9.82 5.21 -0.70
C PRO A 63 -9.93 4.86 -2.19
N ALA A 64 -8.92 4.18 -2.74
CA ALA A 64 -8.88 3.73 -4.13
C ALA A 64 -8.53 2.24 -4.21
N ALA A 65 -9.15 1.51 -5.15
CA ALA A 65 -8.76 0.12 -5.40
C ALA A 65 -7.43 0.00 -6.16
N GLU A 66 -7.01 1.06 -6.84
CA GLU A 66 -5.82 1.11 -7.70
C GLU A 66 -5.23 2.52 -7.70
N VAL A 67 -3.90 2.60 -7.77
CA VAL A 67 -3.14 3.85 -7.93
C VAL A 67 -2.04 3.62 -8.96
N THR A 68 -1.86 4.60 -9.86
CA THR A 68 -0.71 4.62 -10.78
C THR A 68 0.24 5.74 -10.36
N PHE A 69 1.48 5.38 -10.07
CA PHE A 69 2.57 6.27 -9.72
C PHE A 69 3.44 6.56 -10.94
N ASN A 70 3.90 7.79 -11.08
CA ASN A 70 4.76 8.24 -12.18
C ASN A 70 6.02 8.89 -11.59
N ALA A 71 7.14 8.18 -11.62
CA ALA A 71 8.39 8.74 -11.13
C ALA A 71 8.91 9.86 -12.05
N CYS A 72 9.65 10.80 -11.44
CA CYS A 72 10.51 11.73 -12.16
C CYS A 72 11.49 10.96 -13.06
N PRO A 73 11.85 11.53 -14.22
CA PRO A 73 12.72 10.85 -15.18
C PRO A 73 14.16 10.66 -14.69
N ASP A 74 14.61 11.48 -13.74
CA ASP A 74 16.00 11.65 -13.32
C ASP A 74 16.24 11.45 -11.81
N SER A 75 15.20 11.05 -11.08
CA SER A 75 15.29 10.81 -9.64
C SER A 75 14.21 9.86 -9.14
N ASP A 76 14.55 9.05 -8.12
CA ASP A 76 13.59 8.24 -7.40
C ASP A 76 12.51 9.15 -6.78
N THR A 77 11.25 8.75 -6.87
CA THR A 77 10.12 9.57 -6.44
C THR A 77 9.43 8.95 -5.25
N ALA A 78 9.33 9.73 -4.17
CA ALA A 78 8.67 9.32 -2.95
C ALA A 78 7.19 9.72 -2.96
N TYR A 79 6.32 8.76 -2.66
CA TYR A 79 4.89 8.97 -2.42
C TYR A 79 4.56 8.59 -0.98
N PHE A 80 3.90 9.49 -0.28
CA PHE A 80 3.43 9.25 1.08
C PHE A 80 1.92 9.01 1.04
N GLY A 81 1.52 7.86 1.56
CA GLY A 81 0.13 7.45 1.61
C GLY A 81 0.01 6.26 2.51
N GLY A 82 -0.86 5.32 2.17
CA GLY A 82 -1.15 4.24 3.08
C GLY A 82 -2.14 3.22 2.56
N PHE A 83 -2.59 2.40 3.49
CA PHE A 83 -3.66 1.43 3.27
C PHE A 83 -4.79 1.71 4.27
N PHE A 84 -6.01 1.75 3.76
CA PHE A 84 -7.20 1.60 4.60
C PHE A 84 -7.51 0.12 4.71
N VAL A 85 -7.74 -0.35 5.93
CA VAL A 85 -8.03 -1.77 6.22
C VAL A 85 -9.21 -1.84 7.17
N SER A 86 -10.29 -2.51 6.77
CA SER A 86 -11.48 -2.65 7.61
C SER A 86 -11.27 -3.66 8.75
N GLY A 87 -12.12 -3.55 9.77
CA GLY A 87 -12.12 -4.46 10.92
C GLY A 87 -10.97 -4.18 11.89
N ASP A 88 -10.31 -5.24 12.37
CA ASP A 88 -9.23 -5.13 13.36
C ASP A 88 -7.92 -4.59 12.78
N GLY A 89 -7.85 -4.38 11.47
CA GLY A 89 -6.70 -3.81 10.77
C GLY A 89 -5.52 -4.76 10.57
N ARG A 90 -5.63 -6.03 10.98
CA ARG A 90 -4.63 -7.06 10.67
C ARG A 90 -5.09 -7.81 9.42
N PHE A 91 -4.22 -7.94 8.44
CA PHE A 91 -4.62 -8.51 7.16
C PHE A 91 -3.44 -8.96 6.31
N CYS A 92 -3.63 -10.06 5.60
CA CYS A 92 -2.78 -10.44 4.48
C CYS A 92 -3.30 -9.71 3.26
N LEU A 93 -2.61 -8.62 2.89
CA LEU A 93 -3.03 -7.74 1.81
C LEU A 93 -2.40 -8.21 0.50
N PRO A 94 -3.15 -8.86 -0.41
CA PRO A 94 -2.69 -9.16 -1.75
C PRO A 94 -2.71 -7.89 -2.60
N LEU A 95 -1.58 -7.57 -3.21
CA LEU A 95 -1.43 -6.47 -4.15
C LEU A 95 -0.99 -7.01 -5.51
N ASP A 96 -1.64 -6.49 -6.54
CA ASP A 96 -1.24 -6.63 -7.93
C ASP A 96 -0.36 -5.44 -8.31
N VAL A 97 0.88 -5.69 -8.73
CA VAL A 97 1.86 -4.66 -9.08
C VAL A 97 2.28 -4.84 -10.53
N ARG A 98 2.23 -3.77 -11.31
CA ARG A 98 2.67 -3.74 -12.71
C ARG A 98 3.60 -2.56 -12.95
N VAL A 99 4.77 -2.84 -13.52
CA VAL A 99 5.75 -1.82 -13.92
C VAL A 99 5.67 -1.62 -15.44
N GLY A 100 5.21 -0.45 -15.87
CA GLY A 100 4.97 -0.15 -17.29
C GLY A 100 4.09 -1.18 -17.99
N LYS A 101 4.66 -1.88 -18.98
CA LYS A 101 3.99 -2.94 -19.76
C LYS A 101 4.40 -4.36 -19.33
N ALA A 102 5.15 -4.51 -18.25
CA ALA A 102 5.56 -5.82 -17.75
C ALA A 102 4.34 -6.65 -17.30
N ALA A 103 4.57 -7.95 -17.12
CA ALA A 103 3.57 -8.84 -16.55
C ALA A 103 3.15 -8.39 -15.14
N LEU A 104 1.89 -8.63 -14.81
CA LEU A 104 1.36 -8.40 -13.47
C LEU A 104 2.06 -9.31 -12.46
N GLN A 105 2.55 -8.74 -11.36
CA GLN A 105 3.17 -9.47 -10.27
C GLN A 105 2.28 -9.38 -9.04
N ARG A 106 1.89 -10.54 -8.49
CA ARG A 106 1.18 -10.63 -7.22
C ARG A 106 2.19 -10.65 -6.08
N ILE A 107 1.99 -9.78 -5.09
CA ILE A 107 2.70 -9.83 -3.81
C ILE A 107 1.69 -9.85 -2.66
N VAL A 108 2.10 -10.36 -1.50
CA VAL A 108 1.29 -10.34 -0.29
C VAL A 108 2.06 -9.61 0.80
N ILE A 109 1.39 -8.62 1.40
CA ILE A 109 1.92 -7.89 2.56
C ILE A 109 1.21 -8.40 3.82
N SER A 110 1.99 -8.85 4.81
CA SER A 110 1.47 -9.14 6.15
C SER A 110 1.43 -7.86 6.96
N LEU A 111 0.22 -7.42 7.33
CA LEU A 111 0.02 -6.27 8.21
C LEU A 111 -0.04 -6.74 9.66
N PHE A 112 0.98 -6.39 10.46
CA PHE A 112 1.04 -6.63 11.91
C PHE A 112 0.91 -8.12 12.29
N SER A 113 1.78 -8.94 11.68
CA SER A 113 1.91 -10.38 11.94
C SER A 113 0.60 -11.17 11.82
N SER A 114 -0.24 -10.83 10.84
CA SER A 114 -1.22 -11.81 10.35
C SER A 114 -0.44 -12.98 9.73
N GLY A 115 -0.69 -14.22 10.16
CA GLY A 115 0.03 -15.42 9.69
C GLY A 115 -0.25 -15.74 8.21
N CYS A 116 0.25 -14.91 7.31
CA CYS A 116 0.03 -15.03 5.87
C CYS A 116 0.80 -16.24 5.34
N GLN A 117 0.07 -17.14 4.69
CA GLN A 117 0.71 -18.13 3.82
C GLN A 117 1.14 -17.41 2.53
N ALA A 118 2.40 -17.59 2.16
CA ALA A 118 3.00 -17.05 0.94
C ALA A 118 2.66 -17.91 -0.27
#